data_AF-A0A538K926-F1
#
_entry.id   AF-A0A538K926-F1
#
_cell.length_a   1.000
_cell.length_b   1.000
_cell.length_c   1.000
_cell.angle_alpha   90.00
_cell.angle_beta   90.00
_cell.angle_gamma   90.00
#
_symmetry.space_group_name_H-M   'P 1'
#
loop_
_entity.id
_entity.type
_entity.pdbx_description
1 polymer ?
#
loop_
_entity_poly.entity_id
_entity_poly.type
_entity_poly.pdbx_seq_one_letter_code
_entity_poly.pdbx_strand_id
1 'polypeptide(L)'
;MPSSSDGIARLPRSVIARQLARMRAALRHGKLDAALAVGQDPWSAADLMVRASALSSFAMQTRLAASLEQLVDAAELLPVSRYIRTRTVLTHRESLLALASRLRELAPVEVAVAARLSKLVWDQASPAYQAGDPGPLFAEVIARSVHVLRDERSEPR
;
A
#
# COMPACT_ATOMS: atom_id res chain seq x y z
N MET A 1 50.20 8.16 -16.35
CA MET A 1 49.19 8.51 -17.38
C MET A 1 49.10 7.35 -18.35
N PRO A 2 47.91 6.94 -18.83
CA PRO A 2 46.66 6.75 -18.09
C PRO A 2 46.00 5.39 -18.42
N SER A 3 45.08 4.90 -17.59
CA SER A 3 43.79 4.42 -18.10
C SER A 3 42.75 4.36 -16.98
N SER A 4 41.80 5.27 -17.08
CA SER A 4 40.54 5.29 -16.37
C SER A 4 39.55 4.35 -17.07
N SER A 5 38.90 3.47 -16.32
CA SER A 5 37.54 2.90 -16.51
C SER A 5 37.49 1.65 -15.62
N ASP A 6 36.56 1.44 -14.70
CA ASP A 6 35.19 1.90 -14.62
C ASP A 6 34.83 2.20 -13.17
N GLY A 7 34.31 3.40 -12.96
CA GLY A 7 33.38 3.65 -11.87
C GLY A 7 32.13 2.82 -12.08
N ILE A 8 32.14 1.56 -11.65
CA ILE A 8 30.92 0.75 -11.59
C ILE A 8 30.06 1.38 -10.49
N ALA A 9 29.07 2.15 -10.92
CA ALA A 9 28.01 2.73 -10.11
C ALA A 9 27.51 1.76 -9.03
N ARG A 10 28.04 1.89 -7.82
CA ARG A 10 27.59 1.16 -6.64
C ARG A 10 26.87 2.15 -5.74
N LEU A 11 25.55 2.23 -5.92
CA LEU A 11 24.44 2.50 -4.98
C LEU A 11 23.16 2.61 -5.86
N PRO A 12 21.97 2.04 -5.52
CA PRO A 12 21.26 2.13 -4.23
C PRO A 12 20.42 0.87 -3.88
N ARG A 13 20.93 -0.35 -4.12
CA ARG A 13 20.13 -1.59 -3.91
C ARG A 13 19.72 -1.83 -2.45
N SER A 14 20.43 -1.27 -1.47
CA SER A 14 20.20 -1.57 -0.04
C SER A 14 18.98 -0.88 0.55
N VAL A 15 18.67 0.36 0.17
CA VAL A 15 17.53 1.12 0.71
C VAL A 15 16.22 0.57 0.16
N ILE A 16 16.12 0.37 -1.16
CA ILE A 16 14.93 -0.19 -1.80
C ILE A 16 14.70 -1.64 -1.40
N ALA A 17 15.74 -2.48 -1.35
CA ALA A 17 15.58 -3.86 -0.87
C ALA A 17 15.14 -3.90 0.59
N ARG A 18 15.64 -2.97 1.42
CA ARG A 18 15.18 -2.81 2.81
C ARG A 18 13.74 -2.33 2.88
N GLN A 19 13.33 -1.41 2.01
CA GLN A 19 11.95 -0.92 1.93
C GLN A 19 10.99 -2.05 1.56
N LEU A 20 11.31 -2.78 0.48
CA LEU A 20 10.56 -3.94 0.03
C LEU A 20 10.57 -5.07 1.08
N ALA A 21 11.66 -5.26 1.81
CA ALA A 21 11.72 -6.22 2.90
C ALA A 21 10.83 -5.82 4.09
N ARG A 22 10.77 -4.53 4.43
CA ARG A 22 9.84 -4.01 5.47
C ARG A 22 8.38 -4.18 5.06
N MET A 23 8.07 -3.94 3.78
CA MET A 23 6.74 -4.17 3.21
C MET A 23 6.40 -5.67 3.23
N ARG A 24 7.31 -6.54 2.78
CA ARG A 24 7.14 -8.01 2.83
C ARG A 24 6.99 -8.55 4.24
N ALA A 25 7.72 -8.03 5.22
CA ALA A 25 7.60 -8.48 6.61
C ALA A 25 6.21 -8.19 7.20
N ALA A 26 5.46 -7.23 6.64
CA ALA A 26 4.09 -6.91 7.05
C ALA A 26 3.02 -7.86 6.46
N LEU A 27 3.39 -8.69 5.49
CA LEU A 27 2.51 -9.52 4.64
C LEU A 27 1.96 -10.78 5.33
N ARG A 28 2.20 -10.98 6.65
CA ARG A 28 1.87 -12.22 7.37
C ARG A 28 0.37 -12.55 7.50
N HIS A 29 -0.54 -11.68 7.05
CA HIS A 29 -1.99 -11.83 7.26
C HIS A 29 -2.84 -11.80 5.97
N GLY A 30 -2.24 -12.04 4.79
CA GLY A 30 -2.87 -11.81 3.49
C GLY A 30 -4.23 -12.50 3.25
N LYS A 31 -4.50 -13.67 3.83
CA LYS A 31 -5.82 -14.34 3.69
C LYS A 31 -6.95 -13.64 4.44
N LEU A 32 -6.68 -13.15 5.65
CA LEU A 32 -7.67 -12.43 6.46
C LEU A 32 -7.93 -11.04 5.86
N ASP A 33 -6.89 -10.38 5.35
CA ASP A 33 -7.05 -9.11 4.64
C ASP A 33 -7.85 -9.26 3.35
N ALA A 34 -7.67 -10.36 2.62
CA ALA A 34 -8.48 -10.65 1.43
C ALA A 34 -9.97 -10.83 1.78
N ALA A 35 -10.28 -11.58 2.84
CA ALA A 35 -11.64 -11.76 3.34
C ALA A 35 -12.29 -10.43 3.75
N LEU A 36 -11.60 -9.62 4.57
CA LEU A 36 -12.07 -8.31 5.01
C LEU A 36 -12.19 -7.30 3.86
N ALA A 37 -11.30 -7.34 2.86
CA ALA A 37 -11.34 -6.46 1.70
C ALA A 37 -12.57 -6.68 0.80
N VAL A 38 -13.08 -7.92 0.75
CA VAL A 38 -14.32 -8.28 0.04
C VAL A 38 -15.57 -7.89 0.85
N GLY A 39 -15.41 -7.45 2.10
CA GLY A 39 -16.50 -7.04 2.98
C GLY A 39 -17.08 -8.17 3.81
N GLN A 40 -16.31 -9.26 4.02
CA GLN A 40 -16.73 -10.30 4.96
C GLN A 40 -16.91 -9.70 6.35
N ASP A 41 -18.04 -10.02 6.99
CA ASP A 41 -18.37 -9.55 8.33
C ASP A 41 -17.22 -9.89 9.30
N PRO A 42 -16.56 -8.88 9.88
CA PRO A 42 -15.52 -9.09 10.86
C PRO A 42 -15.96 -9.97 12.03
N TRP A 43 -17.25 -9.94 12.42
CA TRP A 43 -17.75 -10.64 13.61
C TRP A 43 -18.11 -12.11 13.34
N SER A 44 -18.01 -12.54 12.08
CA SER A 44 -18.27 -13.93 11.67
C SER A 44 -17.21 -14.93 12.15
N ALA A 45 -16.01 -14.47 12.53
CA ALA A 45 -14.94 -15.31 13.07
C ALA A 45 -14.00 -14.52 14.00
N ALA A 46 -13.50 -15.18 15.05
CA ALA A 46 -12.59 -14.56 16.02
C ALA A 46 -11.29 -14.02 15.36
N ASP A 47 -10.74 -14.73 14.37
CA ASP A 47 -9.55 -14.28 13.65
C ASP A 47 -9.80 -13.02 12.80
N LEU A 48 -11.01 -12.88 12.25
CA LEU A 48 -11.43 -11.69 11.50
C LEU A 48 -11.66 -10.50 12.44
N MET A 49 -12.25 -10.73 13.61
CA MET A 49 -12.41 -9.71 14.66
C MET A 49 -11.06 -9.13 15.07
N VAL A 50 -10.11 -10.00 15.45
CA VAL A 50 -8.77 -9.59 15.90
C VAL A 50 -8.05 -8.84 14.79
N ARG A 51 -8.16 -9.31 13.54
CA ARG A 51 -7.52 -8.64 12.41
C ARG A 51 -8.17 -7.28 12.08
N ALA A 52 -9.50 -7.19 12.12
CA ALA A 52 -10.23 -5.95 11.92
C ALA A 52 -9.84 -4.90 12.98
N SER A 53 -9.80 -5.29 14.25
CA SER A 53 -9.34 -4.43 15.35
C SER A 53 -7.89 -3.95 15.13
N ALA A 54 -6.99 -4.85 14.71
CA ALA A 54 -5.62 -4.49 14.38
C ALA A 54 -5.53 -3.52 13.20
N LEU A 55 -6.34 -3.69 12.15
CA LEU A 55 -6.39 -2.81 10.98
C LEU A 55 -6.93 -1.41 11.30
N SER A 56 -7.90 -1.32 12.22
CA SER A 56 -8.43 -0.05 12.71
C SER A 56 -7.54 0.62 13.77
N SER A 57 -6.46 -0.03 14.23
CA SER A 57 -5.55 0.57 15.20
C SER A 57 -4.75 1.72 14.60
N PHE A 58 -4.58 2.80 15.36
CA PHE A 58 -3.79 3.97 14.94
C PHE A 58 -2.36 3.61 14.50
N ALA A 59 -1.73 2.66 15.20
CA ALA A 59 -0.40 2.18 14.85
C ALA A 59 -0.37 1.50 13.47
N MET A 60 -1.42 0.74 13.13
CA MET A 60 -1.53 0.11 11.81
C MET A 60 -1.85 1.12 10.72
N GLN A 61 -2.78 2.05 10.96
CA GLN A 61 -3.09 3.11 10.01
C GLN A 61 -1.87 3.98 9.71
N THR A 62 -1.10 4.36 10.74
CA THR A 62 0.18 5.07 10.58
C THR A 62 1.18 4.26 9.76
N ARG A 63 1.26 2.95 9.98
CA ARG A 63 2.14 2.06 9.22
C ARG A 63 1.70 1.92 7.77
N LEU A 64 0.39 1.87 7.50
CA LEU A 64 -0.18 1.87 6.15
C LEU A 64 0.14 3.17 5.42
N ALA A 65 -0.08 4.32 6.08
CA ALA A 65 0.26 5.64 5.54
C ALA A 65 1.74 5.74 5.16
N ALA A 66 2.63 5.37 6.09
CA ALA A 66 4.07 5.36 5.82
C ALA A 66 4.44 4.42 4.68
N SER A 67 3.75 3.28 4.55
CA SER A 67 4.04 2.33 3.47
C SER A 67 3.56 2.83 2.09
N LEU A 68 2.46 3.59 2.04
CA LEU A 68 1.98 4.27 0.83
C LEU A 68 2.96 5.35 0.37
N GLU A 69 3.43 6.19 1.29
CA GLU A 69 4.45 7.21 1.02
C GLU A 69 5.74 6.57 0.51
N GLN A 70 6.21 5.51 1.17
CA GLN A 70 7.40 4.77 0.76
C GLN A 70 7.27 4.11 -0.62
N LEU A 71 6.06 3.72 -1.01
CA LEU A 71 5.79 3.19 -2.36
C LEU A 71 5.95 4.29 -3.41
N VAL A 72 5.44 5.50 -3.13
CA VAL A 72 5.61 6.68 -3.99
C VAL A 72 7.08 7.08 -4.07
N ASP A 73 7.75 7.23 -2.93
CA ASP A 73 9.18 7.58 -2.88
C ASP A 73 10.04 6.58 -3.68
N ALA A 74 9.74 5.28 -3.54
CA ALA A 74 10.45 4.24 -4.29
C ALA A 74 10.20 4.31 -5.80
N ALA A 75 9.02 4.77 -6.22
CA ALA A 75 8.68 4.97 -7.62
C ALA A 75 9.31 6.24 -8.21
N GLU A 76 9.47 7.30 -7.42
CA GLU A 76 10.17 8.53 -7.82
C GLU A 76 11.68 8.32 -7.95
N LEU A 77 12.28 7.59 -6.99
CA LEU A 77 13.72 7.30 -6.99
C LEU A 77 14.15 6.37 -8.12
N LEU A 78 13.24 5.53 -8.63
CA LEU A 78 13.51 4.57 -9.69
C LEU A 78 12.52 4.77 -10.84
N PRO A 79 12.90 5.49 -11.92
CA PRO A 79 12.04 5.63 -13.10
C PRO A 79 11.65 4.27 -13.71
N VAL A 80 12.53 3.27 -13.59
CA VAL A 80 12.31 1.89 -14.04
C VAL A 80 12.66 0.91 -12.93
N SER A 81 11.69 0.08 -12.53
CA SER A 81 11.87 -0.95 -11.49
C SER A 81 11.41 -2.33 -11.98
N ARG A 82 12.17 -3.35 -11.56
CA ARG A 82 11.85 -4.77 -11.79
C ARG A 82 10.81 -5.31 -10.81
N TYR A 83 10.55 -4.56 -9.74
CA TYR A 83 9.67 -4.97 -8.65
C TYR A 83 8.39 -4.16 -8.64
N ILE A 84 8.48 -2.84 -8.80
CA ILE A 84 7.36 -1.90 -8.72
C ILE A 84 6.94 -1.49 -10.14
N ARG A 85 5.64 -1.36 -10.38
CA ARG A 85 5.11 -0.72 -11.59
C ARG A 85 5.14 0.80 -11.43
N THR A 86 6.33 1.37 -11.62
CA THR A 86 6.64 2.79 -11.33
C THR A 86 5.68 3.75 -12.03
N ARG A 87 5.40 3.54 -13.32
CA ARG A 87 4.42 4.32 -14.09
C ARG A 87 3.04 4.33 -13.42
N THR A 88 2.51 3.17 -13.09
CA THR A 88 1.19 3.03 -12.45
C THR A 88 1.14 3.73 -11.09
N VAL A 89 2.16 3.56 -10.26
CA VAL A 89 2.24 4.23 -8.96
C VAL A 89 2.29 5.75 -9.12
N LEU A 90 3.13 6.26 -10.03
CA LEU A 90 3.27 7.69 -10.27
C LEU A 90 2.03 8.33 -10.89
N THR A 91 1.28 7.60 -11.74
CA THR A 91 0.00 8.06 -12.30
C THR A 91 -1.03 8.37 -11.20
N HIS A 92 -0.99 7.66 -10.07
CA HIS A 92 -1.93 7.87 -8.96
C HIS A 92 -1.26 8.45 -7.70
N ARG A 93 -0.09 9.07 -7.87
CA ARG A 93 0.72 9.64 -6.78
C ARG A 93 -0.10 10.46 -5.79
N GLU A 94 -0.84 11.46 -6.29
CA GLU A 94 -1.60 12.38 -5.44
C GLU A 94 -2.68 11.65 -4.65
N SER A 95 -3.35 10.68 -5.26
CA SER A 95 -4.36 9.88 -4.58
C SER A 95 -3.74 9.01 -3.46
N LEU A 96 -2.57 8.42 -3.69
CA LEU A 96 -1.86 7.63 -2.68
C LEU A 96 -1.41 8.50 -1.49
N LEU A 97 -0.89 9.70 -1.76
CA LEU A 97 -0.49 10.64 -0.71
C LEU A 97 -1.69 11.22 0.05
N ALA A 98 -2.81 11.45 -0.63
CA ALA A 98 -4.06 11.86 0.02
C ALA A 98 -4.57 10.75 0.95
N LEU A 99 -4.54 9.50 0.51
CA LEU A 99 -4.90 8.34 1.34
C LEU A 99 -3.98 8.19 2.55
N ALA A 100 -2.66 8.36 2.36
CA ALA A 100 -1.70 8.33 3.45
C ALA A 100 -1.96 9.45 4.47
N SER A 101 -2.26 10.66 3.99
CA SER A 101 -2.60 11.79 4.86
C SER A 101 -3.87 11.51 5.68
N ARG A 102 -4.90 10.93 5.05
CA ARG A 102 -6.15 10.55 5.73
C ARG A 102 -5.95 9.45 6.78
N LEU A 103 -5.14 8.44 6.48
CA LEU A 103 -4.79 7.39 7.44
C LEU A 103 -4.02 7.91 8.67
N ARG A 104 -3.41 9.10 8.58
CA ARG A 104 -2.74 9.75 9.73
C ARG A 104 -3.69 10.64 10.52
N GLU A 105 -4.81 11.06 9.93
CA GLU A 105 -5.87 11.72 10.68
C GLU A 105 -6.45 10.71 11.68
N LEU A 106 -6.77 11.13 12.90
CA LEU A 106 -7.38 10.27 13.94
C LEU A 106 -8.85 9.90 13.61
N ALA A 107 -9.21 9.91 12.34
CA ALA A 107 -10.53 9.54 11.86
C ALA A 107 -10.66 8.01 11.81
N PRO A 108 -11.82 7.46 12.19
CA PRO A 108 -12.12 6.06 11.92
C PRO A 108 -11.97 5.81 10.42
N VAL A 109 -11.27 4.74 10.05
CA VAL A 109 -11.21 4.27 8.66
C VAL A 109 -11.87 2.91 8.62
N GLU A 110 -12.77 2.72 7.65
CA GLU A 110 -13.40 1.43 7.44
C GLU A 110 -12.38 0.29 7.31
N VAL A 111 -12.66 -0.82 7.99
CA VAL A 111 -11.82 -2.02 7.99
C VAL A 111 -11.60 -2.53 6.56
N ALA A 112 -12.63 -2.46 5.71
CA ALA A 112 -12.54 -2.91 4.32
C ALA A 112 -11.56 -2.04 3.50
N VAL A 113 -11.54 -0.73 3.73
CA VAL A 113 -10.58 0.19 3.09
C VAL A 113 -9.17 -0.10 3.59
N ALA A 114 -8.98 -0.22 4.91
CA ALA A 114 -7.68 -0.55 5.50
C ALA A 114 -7.14 -1.90 4.99
N ALA A 115 -8.00 -2.91 4.86
CA ALA A 115 -7.63 -4.22 4.32
C ALA A 115 -7.23 -4.16 2.84
N ARG A 116 -7.95 -3.39 2.01
CA ARG A 116 -7.59 -3.17 0.60
C ARG A 116 -6.24 -2.46 0.45
N LEU A 117 -6.00 -1.42 1.25
CA LEU A 117 -4.73 -0.69 1.24
C LEU A 117 -3.57 -1.56 1.76
N SER A 118 -3.81 -2.36 2.80
CA SER A 118 -2.86 -3.38 3.28
C SER A 118 -2.47 -4.33 2.14
N LYS A 119 -3.45 -4.86 1.41
CA LYS A 119 -3.20 -5.72 0.25
C LYS A 119 -2.45 -4.98 -0.85
N LEU A 120 -2.86 -3.75 -1.18
CA LEU A 120 -2.22 -2.95 -2.24
C LEU A 120 -0.73 -2.77 -2.00
N VAL A 121 -0.36 -2.48 -0.76
CA VAL A 121 1.00 -2.07 -0.39
C VAL A 121 1.87 -3.26 0.01
N TRP A 122 1.30 -4.30 0.61
CA TRP A 122 2.11 -5.42 1.09
C TRP A 122 2.02 -6.65 0.21
N ASP A 123 0.92 -6.92 -0.50
CA ASP A 123 0.82 -8.09 -1.38
C ASP A 123 1.66 -7.91 -2.64
N GLN A 124 2.57 -8.85 -2.92
CA GLN A 124 3.41 -8.81 -4.11
C GLN A 124 2.65 -9.11 -5.40
N ALA A 125 1.48 -9.76 -5.26
CA ALA A 125 0.55 -9.99 -6.35
C ALA A 125 -0.37 -8.76 -6.59
N SER A 126 -0.21 -7.69 -5.80
CA SER A 126 -0.90 -6.42 -6.02
C SER A 126 -0.48 -5.81 -7.35
N PRO A 127 -1.39 -5.07 -8.03
CA PRO A 127 -1.07 -4.35 -9.26
C PRO A 127 -0.05 -3.21 -9.06
N ALA A 128 0.35 -2.90 -7.82
CA ALA A 128 1.50 -2.04 -7.50
C ALA A 128 2.84 -2.65 -7.96
N TYR A 129 2.90 -3.97 -8.07
CA TYR A 129 4.12 -4.73 -8.32
C TYR A 129 4.07 -5.45 -9.67
N GLN A 130 5.25 -5.74 -10.22
CA GLN A 130 5.39 -6.38 -11.53
C GLN A 130 4.85 -7.82 -11.55
N ALA A 131 4.93 -8.52 -10.41
CA ALA A 131 4.45 -9.90 -10.25
C ALA A 131 2.92 -10.01 -10.11
N GLY A 132 2.21 -8.90 -9.94
CA GLY A 132 0.75 -8.88 -9.84
C GLY A 132 0.05 -8.94 -11.19
N ASP A 133 -1.18 -9.46 -11.20
CA ASP A 133 -2.03 -9.46 -12.39
C ASP A 133 -2.41 -8.00 -12.75
N PRO A 134 -2.29 -7.56 -14.03
CA PRO A 134 -2.80 -6.27 -14.49
C PRO A 134 -4.34 -6.12 -14.51
N GLY A 135 -5.10 -7.14 -14.07
CA GLY A 135 -6.57 -7.10 -13.92
C GLY A 135 -7.14 -5.90 -13.12
N PRO A 136 -8.49 -5.78 -13.01
CA PRO A 136 -9.22 -4.54 -12.75
C PRO A 136 -8.52 -3.61 -11.77
N LEU A 137 -8.20 -2.44 -12.32
CA LEU A 137 -6.88 -1.85 -12.25
C LEU A 137 -6.54 -1.32 -10.85
N PHE A 138 -5.26 -1.15 -10.57
CA PHE A 138 -4.75 -0.30 -9.47
C PHE A 138 -5.59 0.99 -9.28
N ALA A 139 -6.05 1.58 -10.38
CA ALA A 139 -6.98 2.71 -10.41
C ALA A 139 -8.34 2.44 -9.74
N GLU A 140 -8.93 1.25 -9.88
CA GLU A 140 -10.20 0.86 -9.26
C GLU A 140 -10.05 0.69 -7.74
N VAL A 141 -8.95 0.08 -7.27
CA VAL A 141 -8.67 -0.04 -5.83
C VAL A 141 -8.53 1.34 -5.19
N ILE A 142 -7.81 2.25 -5.86
CA ILE A 142 -7.65 3.63 -5.41
C ILE A 142 -8.97 4.39 -5.49
N ALA A 143 -9.69 4.32 -6.62
CA ALA A 143 -10.96 5.01 -6.82
C ALA A 143 -12.02 4.56 -5.81
N ARG A 144 -12.11 3.26 -5.52
CA ARG A 144 -13.06 2.72 -4.55
C ARG A 144 -12.70 3.10 -3.12
N SER A 145 -11.40 3.14 -2.78
CA SER A 145 -10.94 3.63 -1.49
C SER A 145 -11.22 5.13 -1.32
N VAL A 146 -10.99 5.93 -2.37
CA VAL A 146 -11.30 7.36 -2.38
C VAL A 146 -12.80 7.64 -2.32
N HIS A 147 -13.62 6.84 -3.00
CA HIS A 147 -15.07 6.99 -3.00
C HIS A 147 -15.68 6.72 -1.63
N VAL A 148 -15.29 5.62 -0.98
CA VAL A 148 -15.75 5.27 0.37
C VAL A 148 -15.36 6.36 1.39
N LEU A 149 -14.13 6.89 1.29
CA LEU A 149 -13.69 8.00 2.16
C LEU A 149 -14.40 9.33 1.88
N ARG A 150 -15.00 9.50 0.70
CA ARG A 150 -15.81 10.68 0.37
C ARG A 150 -17.25 10.54 0.85
N ASP A 151 -17.81 9.33 0.88
CA ASP A 151 -19.17 9.10 1.36
C ASP A 151 -19.32 9.32 2.87
N GLU A 152 -18.32 8.97 3.68
CA GLU A 152 -18.35 9.26 5.13
C GLU A 152 -18.33 10.76 5.47
N ARG A 153 -17.96 11.62 4.52
CA ARG A 153 -18.07 13.08 4.69
C ARG A 153 -19.50 13.60 4.51
N SER A 154 -20.37 12.80 3.92
CA SER A 154 -21.72 13.18 3.51
C SER A 154 -22.81 12.69 4.47
N GLU A 155 -22.47 11.88 5.49
CA GLU A 155 -23.38 11.61 6.60
C GLU A 155 -23.21 12.68 7.69
N PRO A 156 -24.14 13.65 7.81
CA PRO A 156 -24.26 14.43 9.02
C PRO A 156 -24.77 13.50 10.12
N ARG A 157 -24.02 13.36 11.21
CA ARG A 157 -24.57 12.90 12.48
C ARG A 157 -25.50 13.95 13.07
#